data_AF-A0A2R5H3D5-F1
#
_entry.id   AF-A0A2R5H3D5-F1
#
_cell.length_a   1.000
_cell.length_b   1.000
_cell.length_c   1.000
_cell.angle_alpha   90.00
_cell.angle_beta   90.00
_cell.angle_gamma   90.00
#
_symmetry.space_group_name_H-M   'P 1'
#
loop_
_entity.id
_entity.type
_entity.pdbx_description
1 polymer ?
#
loop_
_entity_poly.entity_id
_entity_poly.type
_entity_poly.pdbx_seq_one_letter_code
_entity_poly.pdbx_strand_id
1 'polypeptide(L)'
;MGVLRNPNGEYMQARVYNLATAVDSLLNEVAETHDIKDFEGLRKLIAVYFESADKEGFIFDFDEVWPHAGYTLKGNAKRAIVGDRAQGATARGLRRGIDFDVSVTPSPGQYGGQNRQQIFLTQKGLVKFLVGSKSPAAQALACFFTKLGTQHCTALADEECAIPEHYRASARQSARELLDDVAAIEESESQHDAVRDRLAEIHGGQVEFTFPSGGRADVLCPDVVIEVKQAALWRQAIGQAYTYSIEAKRKGRVHLLSEPPKEAFEACRGIGLELTWGVPDAFPAMSQEIPSS
;
A
#
# COMPACT_ATOMS: atom_id res chain seq x y z
N MET A 1 -19.59 -15.43 9.07
CA MET A 1 -19.23 -16.50 8.09
C MET A 1 -20.34 -16.57 7.05
N GLY A 2 -20.11 -15.98 5.88
CA GLY A 2 -20.99 -16.09 4.72
C GLY A 2 -21.03 -17.53 4.21
N VAL A 3 -22.22 -18.02 3.88
CA VAL A 3 -22.43 -19.40 3.43
C VAL A 3 -22.55 -19.39 1.92
N LEU A 4 -21.56 -19.97 1.23
CA LEU A 4 -21.68 -20.31 -0.18
C LEU A 4 -22.76 -21.38 -0.32
N ARG A 5 -23.90 -20.98 -0.88
CA ARG A 5 -25.02 -21.87 -1.20
C ARG A 5 -24.95 -22.22 -2.68
N ASN A 6 -25.14 -23.48 -3.01
CA ASN A 6 -25.36 -23.85 -4.40
C ASN A 6 -26.68 -23.23 -4.92
N PRO A 7 -26.98 -23.29 -6.24
CA PRO A 7 -28.24 -22.78 -6.80
C PRO A 7 -29.50 -23.40 -6.17
N ASN A 8 -29.37 -24.55 -5.50
CA ASN A 8 -30.44 -25.26 -4.80
C ASN A 8 -30.56 -24.87 -3.32
N GLY A 9 -29.74 -23.94 -2.83
CA GLY A 9 -29.75 -23.49 -1.45
C GLY A 9 -29.03 -24.41 -0.45
N GLU A 10 -28.34 -25.44 -0.92
CA GLU A 10 -27.62 -26.40 -0.07
C GLU A 10 -26.25 -25.87 0.34
N TYR A 11 -25.86 -26.21 1.57
CA TYR A 11 -24.61 -25.78 2.18
C TYR A 11 -23.43 -26.55 1.58
N MET A 12 -22.47 -25.83 0.97
CA MET A 12 -21.18 -26.44 0.58
C MET A 12 -20.25 -26.59 1.81
N GLN A 13 -20.67 -27.37 2.82
CA GLN A 13 -19.97 -27.52 4.10
C GLN A 13 -18.51 -27.96 3.97
N ALA A 14 -18.19 -28.84 3.02
CA ALA A 14 -16.81 -29.30 2.80
C ALA A 14 -15.89 -28.20 2.22
N ARG A 15 -16.44 -27.24 1.47
CA ARG A 15 -15.67 -26.16 0.85
C ARG A 15 -15.37 -25.01 1.81
N VAL A 16 -16.32 -24.68 2.68
CA VAL A 16 -16.12 -23.69 3.75
C VAL A 16 -14.99 -24.13 4.67
N TYR A 17 -14.87 -25.44 4.93
CA TYR A 17 -13.81 -25.99 5.79
C TYR A 17 -12.42 -25.87 5.16
N ASN A 18 -12.26 -26.24 3.88
CA ASN A 18 -10.98 -26.10 3.17
C ASN A 18 -10.57 -24.64 3.00
N LEU A 19 -11.53 -23.75 2.74
CA LEU A 19 -11.28 -22.32 2.61
C LEU A 19 -10.85 -21.70 3.95
N ALA A 20 -11.50 -22.08 5.06
CA ALA A 20 -11.10 -21.63 6.39
C ALA A 20 -9.66 -22.03 6.74
N THR A 21 -9.27 -23.28 6.43
CA THR A 21 -7.89 -23.74 6.66
C THR A 21 -6.88 -23.02 5.76
N ALA A 22 -7.20 -22.83 4.48
CA ALA A 22 -6.34 -22.07 3.56
C ALA A 22 -6.19 -20.60 3.98
N VAL A 23 -7.28 -19.99 4.43
CA VAL A 23 -7.31 -18.62 4.94
C VAL A 23 -6.50 -18.47 6.21
N ASP A 24 -6.66 -19.37 7.19
CA ASP A 24 -5.88 -19.34 8.43
C ASP A 24 -4.38 -19.56 8.13
N SER A 25 -4.04 -20.44 7.18
CA SER A 25 -2.65 -20.62 6.74
C SER A 25 -2.07 -19.36 6.11
N LEU A 26 -2.81 -18.73 5.18
CA LEU A 26 -2.39 -17.50 4.50
C LEU A 26 -2.29 -16.32 5.48
N LEU A 27 -3.22 -16.24 6.45
CA LEU A 27 -3.21 -15.27 7.53
C LEU A 27 -1.97 -15.41 8.41
N ASN A 28 -1.66 -16.65 8.83
CA ASN A 28 -0.50 -16.90 9.68
C ASN A 28 0.79 -16.52 8.95
N GLU A 29 0.94 -16.92 7.68
CA GLU A 29 2.08 -16.54 6.85
C GLU A 29 2.27 -15.01 6.78
N VAL A 30 1.20 -14.27 6.49
CA VAL A 30 1.26 -12.80 6.37
C VAL A 30 1.50 -12.13 7.71
N ALA A 31 0.85 -12.60 8.78
CA ALA A 31 1.02 -12.00 10.09
C ALA A 31 2.41 -12.26 10.69
N GLU A 32 2.97 -13.45 10.49
CA GLU A 32 4.35 -13.78 10.89
C GLU A 32 5.38 -12.99 10.09
N THR A 33 5.20 -12.91 8.76
CA THR A 33 6.14 -12.20 7.88
C THR A 33 6.19 -10.70 8.17
N HIS A 34 5.09 -10.11 8.65
CA HIS A 34 4.95 -8.65 8.78
C HIS A 34 4.68 -8.15 10.21
N ASP A 35 4.88 -8.98 11.24
CA ASP A 35 4.66 -8.67 12.67
C ASP A 35 3.28 -8.02 12.95
N ILE A 36 2.22 -8.52 12.31
CA ILE A 36 0.87 -7.98 12.51
C ILE A 36 0.27 -8.57 13.79
N LYS A 37 0.08 -7.72 14.81
CA LYS A 37 -0.40 -8.14 16.14
C LYS A 37 -1.92 -8.31 16.24
N ASP A 38 -2.67 -7.65 15.37
CA ASP A 38 -4.15 -7.65 15.41
C ASP A 38 -4.75 -8.72 14.50
N PHE A 39 -4.56 -10.00 14.87
CA PHE A 39 -5.10 -11.14 14.15
C PHE A 39 -6.63 -11.14 14.06
N GLU A 40 -7.31 -10.70 15.12
CA GLU A 40 -8.77 -10.73 15.17
C GLU A 40 -9.38 -9.71 14.20
N GLY A 41 -8.79 -8.52 14.11
CA GLY A 41 -9.17 -7.54 13.09
C GLY A 41 -8.97 -8.06 11.66
N LEU A 42 -7.86 -8.76 11.39
CA LEU A 42 -7.63 -9.37 10.08
C LEU A 42 -8.65 -10.46 9.75
N ARG A 43 -8.96 -11.35 10.70
CA ARG A 43 -10.02 -12.37 10.52
C ARG A 43 -11.36 -11.72 10.22
N LYS A 44 -11.67 -10.61 10.88
CA LYS A 44 -12.89 -9.86 10.62
C LYS A 44 -12.91 -9.30 9.20
N LEU A 45 -11.82 -8.69 8.73
CA LEU A 45 -11.73 -8.18 7.36
C LEU A 45 -11.90 -9.30 6.31
N ILE A 46 -11.37 -10.49 6.58
CA ILE A 46 -11.53 -11.64 5.69
C ILE A 46 -12.95 -12.20 5.72
N ALA A 47 -13.57 -12.24 6.90
CA ALA A 47 -14.98 -12.60 7.01
C ALA A 47 -15.85 -11.63 6.17
N VAL A 48 -15.56 -10.32 6.22
CA VAL A 48 -16.21 -9.31 5.38
C VAL A 48 -15.96 -9.56 3.90
N TYR A 49 -14.72 -9.93 3.51
CA TYR A 49 -14.41 -10.31 2.14
C TYR A 49 -15.32 -11.46 1.68
N PHE A 50 -15.38 -12.58 2.39
CA PHE A 50 -16.22 -13.71 1.98
C PHE A 50 -17.73 -13.44 2.07
N GLU A 51 -18.18 -12.61 3.01
CA GLU A 51 -19.59 -12.20 3.12
C GLU A 51 -20.03 -11.23 2.01
N SER A 52 -19.07 -10.59 1.36
CA SER A 52 -19.30 -9.67 0.24
C SER A 52 -18.88 -10.25 -1.11
N ALA A 53 -18.18 -11.38 -1.13
CA ALA A 53 -17.60 -11.94 -2.33
C ALA A 53 -18.62 -12.35 -3.40
N ASP A 54 -19.81 -12.75 -2.96
CA ASP A 54 -20.94 -13.11 -3.82
C ASP A 54 -21.79 -11.89 -4.25
N LYS A 55 -21.47 -10.69 -3.74
CA LYS A 55 -22.22 -9.46 -4.00
C LYS A 55 -21.47 -8.62 -5.03
N GLU A 56 -22.17 -8.09 -6.02
CA GLU A 56 -21.58 -7.14 -6.97
C GLU A 56 -20.93 -5.97 -6.22
N GLY A 57 -19.59 -5.93 -6.23
CA GLY A 57 -18.81 -4.77 -5.79
C GLY A 57 -17.85 -4.95 -4.61
N PHE A 58 -17.74 -6.15 -3.99
CA PHE A 58 -16.78 -6.46 -2.90
C PHE A 58 -16.55 -5.30 -1.92
N ILE A 59 -17.48 -5.08 -1.01
CA ILE A 59 -17.51 -3.84 -0.23
C ILE A 59 -16.92 -4.03 1.17
N PHE A 60 -15.82 -3.34 1.44
CA PHE A 60 -15.21 -3.22 2.77
C PHE A 60 -15.62 -1.91 3.43
N ASP A 61 -16.00 -1.95 4.70
CA ASP A 61 -16.21 -0.72 5.47
C ASP A 61 -14.84 -0.07 5.78
N PHE A 62 -14.65 1.17 5.35
CA PHE A 62 -13.44 1.94 5.64
C PHE A 62 -13.11 1.97 7.13
N ASP A 63 -14.13 2.08 7.99
CA ASP A 63 -13.95 2.17 9.44
C ASP A 63 -13.36 0.88 10.04
N GLU A 64 -13.53 -0.24 9.34
CA GLU A 64 -12.92 -1.52 9.69
C GLU A 64 -11.53 -1.71 9.08
N VAL A 65 -11.25 -1.09 7.92
CA VAL A 65 -9.97 -1.27 7.21
C VAL A 65 -8.87 -0.33 7.72
N TRP A 66 -9.17 0.96 7.89
CA TRP A 66 -8.13 1.96 8.15
C TRP A 66 -7.25 1.71 9.39
N PRO A 67 -7.73 1.09 10.50
CA PRO A 67 -6.87 0.80 11.65
C PRO A 67 -5.70 -0.13 11.32
N HIS A 68 -5.87 -0.98 10.31
CA HIS A 68 -4.85 -1.95 9.88
C HIS A 68 -3.94 -1.41 8.78
N ALA A 69 -4.31 -0.27 8.18
CA ALA A 69 -3.57 0.33 7.07
C ALA A 69 -2.37 1.19 7.51
N GLY A 70 -2.03 1.22 8.80
CA GLY A 70 -0.85 1.94 9.32
C GLY A 70 -0.97 3.47 9.37
N TYR A 71 -2.17 4.02 9.20
CA TYR A 71 -2.40 5.46 9.35
C TYR A 71 -2.48 5.85 10.84
N THR A 72 -1.80 6.92 11.22
CA THR A 72 -1.81 7.44 12.60
C THR A 72 -3.16 8.00 13.04
N LEU A 73 -3.91 8.60 12.10
CA LEU A 73 -5.19 9.24 12.36
C LEU A 73 -6.18 8.90 11.25
N LYS A 74 -7.44 8.63 11.63
CA LYS A 74 -8.55 8.40 10.69
C LYS A 74 -8.69 9.51 9.65
N GLY A 75 -8.42 10.76 10.03
CA GLY A 75 -8.44 11.91 9.10
C GLY A 75 -7.41 11.81 7.98
N ASN A 76 -6.22 11.26 8.26
CA ASN A 76 -5.17 11.02 7.25
C ASN A 76 -5.61 9.92 6.28
N ALA A 77 -6.09 8.80 6.82
CA ALA A 77 -6.63 7.69 6.03
C ALA A 77 -7.78 8.15 5.11
N LYS A 78 -8.70 8.94 5.64
CA LYS A 78 -9.83 9.47 4.86
C LYS A 78 -9.37 10.40 3.73
N ARG A 79 -8.36 11.25 3.98
CA ARG A 79 -7.76 12.09 2.93
C ARG A 79 -7.07 11.26 1.84
N ALA A 80 -6.48 10.11 2.18
CA ALA A 80 -5.87 9.23 1.20
C ALA A 80 -6.89 8.65 0.20
N ILE A 81 -8.14 8.42 0.64
CA ILE A 81 -9.22 7.92 -0.23
C ILE A 81 -9.88 9.05 -1.02
N VAL A 82 -10.25 10.14 -0.34
CA VAL A 82 -11.05 11.21 -0.95
C VAL A 82 -10.17 12.20 -1.73
N GLY A 83 -8.85 12.19 -1.49
CA GLY A 83 -7.90 13.16 -2.02
C GLY A 83 -8.19 14.60 -1.58
N ASP A 84 -7.57 15.58 -2.24
CA ASP A 84 -7.87 17.01 -2.09
C ASP A 84 -9.25 17.42 -2.66
N ARG A 85 -9.92 16.52 -3.39
CA ARG A 85 -11.23 16.77 -4.01
C ARG A 85 -12.37 16.93 -2.99
N ALA A 86 -12.12 16.67 -1.70
CA ALA A 86 -13.06 16.91 -0.62
C ALA A 86 -13.31 18.40 -0.31
N GLN A 87 -12.50 19.34 -0.83
CA GLN A 87 -12.59 20.76 -0.45
C GLN A 87 -13.77 21.55 -1.03
N GLY A 88 -14.70 20.96 -1.79
CA GLY A 88 -15.82 21.75 -2.34
C GLY A 88 -17.07 21.03 -2.85
N ALA A 89 -17.18 19.71 -2.77
CA ALA A 89 -18.35 19.00 -3.30
C ALA A 89 -19.38 18.69 -2.20
N THR A 90 -20.54 19.34 -2.27
CA THR A 90 -21.69 19.05 -1.40
C THR A 90 -22.27 17.66 -1.66
N ALA A 91 -22.49 16.94 -0.57
CA ALA A 91 -22.85 15.53 -0.52
C ALA A 91 -24.33 15.26 -0.79
N ARG A 92 -24.69 15.01 -2.06
CA ARG A 92 -25.93 14.30 -2.42
C ARG A 92 -25.63 13.27 -3.53
N GLY A 93 -25.66 11.99 -3.16
CA GLY A 93 -25.54 10.84 -4.08
C GLY A 93 -24.32 9.95 -3.79
N LEU A 94 -24.49 8.63 -3.87
CA LEU A 94 -23.36 7.69 -3.96
C LEU A 94 -22.58 8.06 -5.22
N ARG A 95 -21.32 8.45 -5.06
CA ARG A 95 -20.41 8.56 -6.20
C ARG A 95 -19.68 7.23 -6.30
N ARG A 96 -20.14 6.37 -7.20
CA ARG A 96 -19.37 5.20 -7.63
C ARG A 96 -18.15 5.69 -8.41
N GLY A 97 -17.01 5.74 -7.73
CA GLY A 97 -15.73 5.65 -8.43
C GLY A 97 -15.50 4.19 -8.82
N ILE A 98 -14.63 3.94 -9.79
CA ILE A 98 -14.19 2.57 -10.16
C ILE A 98 -13.61 1.83 -8.93
N ASP A 99 -13.11 2.59 -7.95
CA ASP A 99 -12.38 2.05 -6.80
C ASP A 99 -13.13 2.18 -5.45
N PHE A 100 -14.08 3.10 -5.28
CA PHE A 100 -14.74 3.32 -3.98
C PHE A 100 -16.20 3.74 -4.14
N ASP A 101 -16.99 3.39 -3.13
CA ASP A 101 -18.36 3.86 -2.96
C ASP A 101 -18.46 4.69 -1.67
N VAL A 102 -19.09 5.86 -1.74
CA VAL A 102 -19.26 6.73 -0.58
C VAL A 102 -20.74 6.90 -0.34
N SER A 103 -21.24 6.32 0.75
CA SER A 103 -22.61 6.55 1.20
C SER A 103 -22.62 7.62 2.28
N VAL A 104 -23.52 8.59 2.16
CA VAL A 104 -23.75 9.56 3.21
C VAL A 104 -25.09 9.25 3.83
N THR A 105 -25.05 8.51 4.92
CA THR A 105 -26.25 8.16 5.67
C THR A 105 -26.53 9.29 6.66
N PRO A 106 -27.68 9.99 6.55
CA PRO A 106 -28.06 10.96 7.56
C PRO A 106 -28.27 10.22 8.89
N SER A 107 -27.63 10.69 9.96
CA SER A 107 -27.82 10.11 11.29
C SER A 107 -29.29 10.29 11.71
N PRO A 108 -30.04 9.20 11.98
CA PRO A 108 -31.43 9.33 12.41
C PRO A 108 -31.48 10.06 13.75
N GLY A 109 -32.15 11.22 13.80
CA GLY A 109 -32.52 11.89 15.05
C GLY A 109 -31.72 13.13 15.48
N GLN A 110 -30.75 13.62 14.70
CA GLN A 110 -30.08 14.91 15.00
C GLN A 110 -30.39 15.96 13.94
N TYR A 111 -31.43 16.77 14.17
CA TYR A 111 -31.62 18.06 13.51
C TYR A 111 -30.48 19.00 13.95
N GLY A 112 -29.34 18.93 13.25
CA GLY A 112 -28.11 19.67 13.55
C GLY A 112 -26.85 18.81 13.70
N GLY A 113 -26.96 17.48 13.60
CA GLY A 113 -25.82 16.56 13.74
C GLY A 113 -25.03 16.41 12.45
N GLN A 114 -23.70 16.42 12.54
CA GLN A 114 -22.82 16.17 11.40
C GLN A 114 -23.19 14.84 10.72
N ASN A 115 -23.49 14.88 9.42
CA ASN A 115 -23.73 13.68 8.62
C ASN A 115 -22.52 12.74 8.74
N ARG A 116 -22.73 11.53 9.25
CA ARG A 116 -21.69 10.50 9.24
C ARG A 116 -21.55 9.98 7.81
N GLN A 117 -20.43 10.33 7.18
CA GLN A 117 -20.05 9.73 5.90
C GLN A 117 -19.56 8.31 6.17
N GLN A 118 -20.23 7.32 5.58
CA GLN A 118 -19.75 5.95 5.51
C GLN A 118 -19.00 5.77 4.19
N ILE A 119 -17.79 5.23 4.26
CA ILE A 119 -16.96 5.00 3.08
C ILE A 119 -16.84 3.50 2.92
N PHE A 120 -17.09 3.05 1.71
CA PHE A 120 -17.09 1.66 1.31
C PHE A 120 -16.02 1.49 0.23
N LEU A 121 -15.07 0.59 0.44
CA LEU A 121 -13.99 0.31 -0.50
C LEU A 121 -14.37 -0.91 -1.32
N THR A 122 -14.25 -0.83 -2.65
CA THR A 122 -14.22 -2.05 -3.47
C THR A 122 -12.94 -2.83 -3.17
N GLN A 123 -12.81 -4.09 -3.60
CA GLN A 123 -11.53 -4.79 -3.48
C GLN A 123 -10.36 -4.03 -4.12
N LYS A 124 -10.57 -3.46 -5.31
CA LYS A 124 -9.56 -2.64 -5.99
C LYS A 124 -9.23 -1.36 -5.20
N GLY A 125 -10.25 -0.72 -4.62
CA GLY A 125 -10.07 0.42 -3.72
C GLY A 125 -9.35 0.08 -2.43
N LEU A 126 -9.62 -1.09 -1.86
CA LEU A 126 -8.93 -1.59 -0.67
C LEU A 126 -7.44 -1.74 -0.97
N VAL A 127 -7.08 -2.44 -2.04
CA VAL A 127 -5.67 -2.65 -2.43
C VAL A 127 -4.98 -1.31 -2.67
N LYS A 128 -5.58 -0.40 -3.45
CA LYS A 128 -5.02 0.95 -3.67
C LYS A 128 -4.87 1.75 -2.38
N PHE A 129 -5.86 1.69 -1.49
CA PHE A 129 -5.82 2.39 -0.21
C PHE A 129 -4.67 1.88 0.67
N LEU A 130 -4.50 0.56 0.75
CA LEU A 130 -3.43 -0.08 1.51
C LEU A 130 -2.05 0.25 0.93
N VAL A 131 -1.86 0.12 -0.39
CA VAL A 131 -0.61 0.50 -1.07
C VAL A 131 -0.27 1.98 -0.84
N GLY A 132 -1.28 2.84 -0.88
CA GLY A 132 -1.13 4.28 -0.67
C GLY A 132 -0.63 4.68 0.72
N SER A 133 -0.76 3.82 1.74
CA SER A 133 -0.28 4.12 3.09
C SER A 133 1.23 3.97 3.24
N LYS A 134 1.86 3.15 2.38
CA LYS A 134 3.30 2.86 2.38
C LYS A 134 3.83 2.29 3.71
N SER A 135 2.94 1.82 4.58
CA SER A 135 3.36 1.08 5.77
C SER A 135 3.59 -0.38 5.40
N PRO A 136 4.61 -1.04 5.96
CA PRO A 136 4.87 -2.47 5.70
C PRO A 136 3.64 -3.35 5.96
N ALA A 137 2.93 -3.09 7.06
CA ALA A 137 1.70 -3.81 7.40
C ALA A 137 0.58 -3.63 6.36
N ALA A 138 0.44 -2.45 5.77
CA ALA A 138 -0.56 -2.25 4.72
C ALA A 138 -0.14 -2.87 3.40
N GLN A 139 1.15 -2.83 3.03
CA GLN A 139 1.65 -3.50 1.83
C GLN A 139 1.45 -5.02 1.92
N ALA A 140 1.73 -5.59 3.09
CA ALA A 140 1.43 -6.99 3.42
C ALA A 140 -0.05 -7.32 3.18
N LEU A 141 -0.95 -6.49 3.71
CA LEU A 141 -2.39 -6.68 3.52
C LEU A 141 -2.83 -6.49 2.08
N ALA A 142 -2.23 -5.54 1.35
CA ALA A 142 -2.50 -5.35 -0.06
C ALA A 142 -2.13 -6.60 -0.86
N CYS A 143 -0.95 -7.18 -0.60
CA CYS A 143 -0.49 -8.43 -1.20
C CYS A 143 -1.43 -9.59 -0.83
N PHE A 144 -1.81 -9.72 0.45
CA PHE A 144 -2.75 -10.72 0.93
C PHE A 144 -4.10 -10.66 0.19
N PHE A 145 -4.76 -9.50 0.19
CA PHE A 145 -6.08 -9.34 -0.44
C PHE A 145 -6.03 -9.47 -1.96
N THR A 146 -4.88 -9.18 -2.55
CA THR A 146 -4.63 -9.46 -3.97
C THR A 146 -4.54 -10.96 -4.22
N LYS A 147 -3.67 -11.68 -3.50
CA LYS A 147 -3.53 -13.15 -3.62
C LYS A 147 -4.86 -13.86 -3.37
N LEU A 148 -5.59 -13.45 -2.33
CA LEU A 148 -6.91 -13.98 -1.99
C LEU A 148 -7.93 -13.71 -3.11
N GLY A 149 -7.91 -12.50 -3.68
CA GLY A 149 -8.69 -12.12 -4.86
C GLY A 149 -8.43 -13.00 -6.06
N THR A 150 -7.17 -13.16 -6.42
CA THR A 150 -6.72 -13.96 -7.55
C THR A 150 -7.10 -15.42 -7.36
N GLN A 151 -6.82 -16.02 -6.19
CA GLN A 151 -7.19 -17.40 -5.90
C GLN A 151 -8.70 -17.61 -5.98
N HIS A 152 -9.49 -16.68 -5.44
CA HIS A 152 -10.94 -16.74 -5.53
C HIS A 152 -11.44 -16.63 -6.98
N CYS A 153 -10.91 -15.67 -7.77
CA CYS A 153 -11.27 -15.51 -9.18
C CYS A 153 -10.87 -16.73 -10.02
N THR A 154 -9.70 -17.32 -9.79
CA THR A 154 -9.25 -18.55 -10.47
C THR A 154 -10.15 -19.72 -10.12
N ALA A 155 -10.47 -19.90 -8.83
CA ALA A 155 -11.40 -20.94 -8.40
C ALA A 155 -12.78 -20.80 -9.07
N LEU A 156 -13.29 -19.57 -9.21
CA LEU A 156 -14.54 -19.31 -9.94
C LEU A 156 -14.42 -19.56 -11.45
N ALA A 157 -13.24 -19.33 -12.04
CA ALA A 157 -13.00 -19.51 -13.47
C ALA A 157 -12.82 -20.97 -13.89
N ASP A 158 -12.27 -21.80 -13.00
CA ASP A 158 -12.01 -23.23 -13.22
C ASP A 158 -13.25 -24.09 -12.89
N GLU A 159 -14.22 -23.55 -12.15
CA GLU A 159 -15.47 -24.24 -11.89
C GLU A 159 -16.37 -24.29 -13.14
N GLU A 160 -16.62 -25.51 -13.65
CA GLU A 160 -17.66 -25.84 -14.65
C GLU A 160 -19.10 -25.51 -14.19
N CYS A 161 -19.28 -24.86 -13.04
CA CYS A 161 -20.59 -24.42 -12.56
C CYS A 161 -21.19 -23.34 -13.48
N ALA A 162 -22.53 -23.24 -13.44
CA ALA A 162 -23.40 -22.39 -14.28
C ALA A 162 -23.20 -20.86 -14.18
N ILE A 163 -22.01 -20.39 -13.83
CA ILE A 163 -21.62 -19.00 -13.88
C ILE A 163 -21.55 -18.58 -15.37
N PRO A 164 -22.31 -17.57 -15.79
CA PRO A 164 -22.24 -17.09 -17.17
C PRO A 164 -20.82 -16.67 -17.55
N GLU A 165 -20.39 -16.98 -18.79
CA GLU A 165 -19.01 -16.77 -19.23
C GLU A 165 -18.53 -15.31 -19.11
N HIS A 166 -19.44 -14.33 -19.20
CA HIS A 166 -19.08 -12.91 -19.02
C HIS A 166 -18.61 -12.58 -17.58
N TYR A 167 -19.17 -13.22 -16.56
CA TYR A 167 -18.69 -13.07 -15.19
C TYR A 167 -17.31 -13.71 -15.01
N ARG A 168 -17.06 -14.87 -15.63
CA ARG A 168 -15.73 -15.52 -15.63
C ARG A 168 -14.68 -14.67 -16.34
N ALA A 169 -15.01 -14.12 -17.52
CA ALA A 169 -14.12 -13.24 -18.26
C ALA A 169 -13.76 -11.99 -17.45
N SER A 170 -14.76 -11.37 -16.78
CA SER A 170 -14.53 -10.24 -15.89
C SER A 170 -13.64 -10.62 -14.69
N ALA A 171 -13.85 -11.78 -14.07
CA ALA A 171 -13.03 -12.25 -12.95
C ALA A 171 -11.57 -12.51 -13.37
N ARG A 172 -11.35 -13.13 -14.54
CA ARG A 172 -10.00 -13.34 -15.12
C ARG A 172 -9.30 -12.01 -15.40
N GLN A 173 -10.02 -11.02 -15.93
CA GLN A 173 -9.45 -9.70 -16.17
C GLN A 173 -9.06 -9.00 -14.85
N SER A 174 -9.95 -9.00 -13.85
CA SER A 174 -9.64 -8.42 -12.53
C SER A 174 -8.45 -9.10 -11.87
N ALA A 175 -8.36 -10.43 -11.95
CA ALA A 175 -7.22 -11.19 -11.42
C ALA A 175 -5.90 -10.80 -12.10
N ARG A 176 -5.94 -10.58 -13.42
CA ARG A 176 -4.76 -10.13 -14.17
C ARG A 176 -4.32 -8.73 -13.78
N GLU A 177 -5.25 -7.78 -13.68
CA GLU A 177 -4.95 -6.41 -13.24
C GLU A 177 -4.33 -6.39 -11.83
N LEU A 178 -4.86 -7.21 -10.92
CA LEU A 178 -4.34 -7.35 -9.57
C LEU A 178 -2.94 -7.98 -9.53
N LEU A 179 -2.66 -8.98 -10.36
CA LEU A 179 -1.33 -9.57 -10.48
C LEU A 179 -0.30 -8.58 -11.05
N ASP A 180 -0.69 -7.77 -12.03
CA ASP A 180 0.17 -6.72 -12.58
C ASP A 180 0.52 -5.67 -11.50
N ASP A 181 -0.44 -5.31 -10.64
CA ASP A 181 -0.20 -4.40 -9.51
C ASP A 181 0.78 -4.99 -8.47
N VAL A 182 0.69 -6.29 -8.16
CA VAL A 182 1.64 -6.96 -7.24
C VAL A 182 3.04 -7.02 -7.83
N ALA A 183 3.16 -7.40 -9.10
CA ALA A 183 4.46 -7.46 -9.77
C ALA A 183 5.16 -6.08 -9.74
N ALA A 184 4.41 -5.00 -9.94
CA ALA A 184 4.94 -3.64 -9.85
C ALA A 184 5.41 -3.24 -8.44
N ILE A 185 4.74 -3.73 -7.39
CA ILE A 185 5.15 -3.50 -5.99
C ILE A 185 6.44 -4.27 -5.70
N GLU A 186 6.48 -5.56 -6.03
CA GLU A 186 7.64 -6.43 -5.82
C GLU A 186 8.86 -5.92 -6.60
N GLU A 187 8.68 -5.47 -7.84
CA GLU A 187 9.74 -4.86 -8.66
C GLU A 187 10.26 -3.56 -8.04
N SER A 188 9.38 -2.71 -7.51
CA SER A 188 9.78 -1.46 -6.84
C SER A 188 10.59 -1.72 -5.56
N GLU A 189 10.22 -2.71 -4.75
CA GLU A 189 10.97 -3.07 -3.53
C GLU A 189 12.32 -3.69 -3.88
N SER A 190 12.34 -4.60 -4.86
CA SER A 190 13.57 -5.18 -5.38
C SER A 190 14.55 -4.13 -5.91
N GLN A 191 14.05 -3.10 -6.61
CA GLN A 191 14.89 -2.00 -7.08
C GLN A 191 15.45 -1.15 -5.93
N HIS A 192 14.66 -0.89 -4.89
CA HIS A 192 15.11 -0.15 -3.70
C HIS A 192 16.25 -0.89 -3.00
N ASP A 193 16.06 -2.18 -2.72
CA ASP A 193 17.07 -3.02 -2.07
C ASP A 193 18.36 -3.09 -2.90
N ALA A 194 18.24 -3.34 -4.21
CA ALA A 194 19.40 -3.43 -5.10
C ALA A 194 20.22 -2.13 -5.14
N VAL A 195 19.56 -0.97 -5.19
CA VAL A 195 20.25 0.33 -5.19
C VAL A 195 20.87 0.62 -3.81
N ARG A 196 20.15 0.34 -2.71
CA ARG A 196 20.67 0.49 -1.34
C ARG A 196 21.95 -0.32 -1.15
N ASP A 197 21.90 -1.60 -1.50
CA ASP A 197 23.01 -2.53 -1.29
C ASP A 197 24.21 -2.14 -2.17
N ARG A 198 23.97 -1.69 -3.41
CA ARG A 198 25.04 -1.20 -4.29
C ARG A 198 25.69 0.08 -3.77
N LEU A 199 24.92 1.02 -3.22
CA LEU A 199 25.47 2.22 -2.59
C LEU A 199 26.31 1.88 -1.36
N ALA A 200 25.87 0.92 -0.55
CA ALA A 200 26.65 0.43 0.58
C ALA A 200 27.98 -0.18 0.11
N GLU A 201 27.98 -0.97 -0.96
CA GLU A 201 29.20 -1.54 -1.55
C GLU A 201 30.16 -0.45 -2.03
N ILE A 202 29.69 0.52 -2.81
CA ILE A 202 30.50 1.61 -3.39
C ILE A 202 31.16 2.45 -2.29
N HIS A 203 30.43 2.73 -1.22
CA HIS A 203 30.86 3.65 -0.16
C HIS A 203 31.40 2.94 1.10
N GLY A 204 31.50 1.60 1.09
CA GLY A 204 31.93 0.82 2.25
C GLY A 204 31.02 1.00 3.47
N GLY A 205 29.71 1.06 3.24
CA GLY A 205 28.69 1.31 4.26
C GLY A 205 27.99 0.05 4.79
N GLN A 206 27.20 0.25 5.85
CA GLN A 206 26.28 -0.75 6.41
C GLN A 206 24.85 -0.44 5.96
N VAL A 207 24.10 -1.45 5.53
CA VAL A 207 22.69 -1.32 5.15
C VAL A 207 21.77 -1.41 6.37
N GLU A 208 20.62 -0.74 6.31
CA GLU A 208 19.57 -0.74 7.33
C GLU A 208 20.07 -0.44 8.76
N PHE A 209 21.02 0.49 8.88
CA PHE A 209 21.63 0.81 10.15
C PHE A 209 20.62 1.42 11.12
N THR A 210 20.44 0.77 12.27
CA THR A 210 19.55 1.25 13.34
C THR A 210 20.34 2.05 14.36
N PHE A 211 19.94 3.31 14.53
CA PHE A 211 20.49 4.22 15.52
C PHE A 211 19.97 3.93 16.94
N PRO A 212 20.70 4.37 17.99
CA PRO A 212 20.23 4.24 19.37
C PRO A 212 18.90 4.96 19.65
N SER A 213 18.57 6.01 18.88
CA SER A 213 17.29 6.70 18.94
C SER A 213 16.10 5.86 18.44
N GLY A 214 16.37 4.72 17.79
CA GLY A 214 15.39 3.88 17.10
C GLY A 214 15.15 4.27 15.64
N GLY A 215 15.77 5.36 15.15
CA GLY A 215 15.76 5.68 13.71
C GLY A 215 16.55 4.63 12.91
N ARG A 216 16.16 4.39 11.65
CA ARG A 216 16.87 3.44 10.77
C ARG A 216 17.19 4.13 9.44
N ALA A 217 18.48 4.24 9.12
CA ALA A 217 18.93 4.75 7.83
C ALA A 217 19.10 3.61 6.83
N ASP A 218 18.87 3.89 5.55
CA ASP A 218 19.06 2.89 4.49
C ASP A 218 20.54 2.50 4.34
N VAL A 219 21.45 3.46 4.32
CA VAL A 219 22.91 3.19 4.28
C VAL A 219 23.69 4.13 5.20
N LEU A 220 24.57 3.56 6.01
CA LEU A 220 25.53 4.29 6.85
C LEU A 220 26.98 4.02 6.42
N CYS A 221 27.62 5.00 5.77
CA CYS A 221 29.01 4.96 5.29
C CYS A 221 29.92 5.83 6.18
N PRO A 222 31.26 5.64 6.20
CA PRO A 222 32.15 6.37 7.11
C PRO A 222 31.98 7.90 7.14
N ASP A 223 31.67 8.52 6.00
CA ASP A 223 31.58 9.97 5.81
C ASP A 223 30.17 10.48 5.43
N VAL A 224 29.24 9.59 5.05
CA VAL A 224 27.90 9.94 4.58
C VAL A 224 26.82 8.99 5.10
N VAL A 225 25.63 9.51 5.38
CA VAL A 225 24.39 8.74 5.56
C VAL A 225 23.53 8.93 4.33
N ILE A 226 23.02 7.83 3.76
CA ILE A 226 22.24 7.84 2.53
C ILE A 226 20.84 7.31 2.83
N GLU A 227 19.82 8.07 2.42
CA GLU A 227 18.42 7.62 2.37
C GLU A 227 18.02 7.40 0.91
N VAL A 228 17.52 6.20 0.60
CA VAL A 228 17.08 5.77 -0.73
C VAL A 228 15.56 5.81 -0.78
N LYS A 229 14.97 6.53 -1.76
CA LYS A 229 13.50 6.57 -1.91
C LYS A 229 13.06 6.67 -3.37
N GLN A 230 11.81 6.33 -3.62
CA GLN A 230 11.14 6.70 -4.87
C GLN A 230 11.07 8.23 -5.03
N ALA A 231 11.18 8.76 -6.24
CA ALA A 231 11.22 10.21 -6.48
C ALA A 231 9.97 10.94 -5.94
N ALA A 232 8.80 10.30 -6.01
CA ALA A 232 7.55 10.82 -5.44
C ALA A 232 7.59 11.05 -3.91
N LEU A 233 8.58 10.49 -3.21
CA LEU A 233 8.78 10.57 -1.76
C LEU A 233 9.94 11.48 -1.34
N TRP A 234 10.47 12.30 -2.25
CA TRP A 234 11.66 13.13 -2.00
C TRP A 234 11.59 13.98 -0.72
N ARG A 235 10.41 14.51 -0.35
CA ARG A 235 10.25 15.31 0.88
C ARG A 235 10.50 14.50 2.15
N GLN A 236 10.04 13.25 2.18
CA GLN A 236 10.28 12.34 3.30
C GLN A 236 11.76 11.98 3.37
N ALA A 237 12.35 11.65 2.22
CA ALA A 237 13.76 11.30 2.08
C ALA A 237 14.68 12.41 2.62
N ILE A 238 14.38 13.68 2.29
CA ILE A 238 15.11 14.84 2.80
C ILE A 238 15.05 14.93 4.33
N GLY A 239 13.85 14.80 4.91
CA GLY A 239 13.67 14.87 6.36
C GLY A 239 14.48 13.78 7.07
N GLN A 240 14.38 12.55 6.59
CA GLN A 240 15.11 11.40 7.14
C GLN A 240 16.63 11.56 6.99
N ALA A 241 17.12 11.85 5.78
CA ALA A 241 18.55 12.05 5.53
C ALA A 241 19.14 13.18 6.38
N TYR A 242 18.42 14.30 6.55
CA TYR A 242 18.85 15.40 7.42
C TYR A 242 18.94 14.95 8.88
N THR A 243 17.89 14.34 9.42
CA THR A 243 17.88 13.84 10.81
C THR A 243 19.02 12.85 11.06
N TYR A 244 19.19 11.87 10.17
CA TYR A 244 20.23 10.86 10.33
C TYR A 244 21.64 11.41 10.15
N SER A 245 21.83 12.43 9.30
CA SER A 245 23.13 13.10 9.14
C SER A 245 23.61 13.77 10.42
N ILE A 246 22.70 14.40 11.15
CA ILE A 246 22.98 15.04 12.44
C ILE A 246 23.34 13.98 13.48
N GLU A 247 22.54 12.91 13.57
CA GLU A 247 22.75 11.85 14.55
C GLU A 247 24.08 11.11 14.32
N ALA A 248 24.40 10.80 13.06
CA ALA A 248 25.64 10.16 12.68
C ALA A 248 26.87 11.10 12.73
N LYS A 249 26.65 12.43 12.80
CA LYS A 249 27.67 13.47 12.60
C LYS A 249 28.42 13.30 11.28
N ARG A 250 27.67 13.06 10.20
CA ARG A 250 28.18 12.79 8.84
C ARG A 250 27.45 13.69 7.85
N LYS A 251 27.90 13.70 6.59
CA LYS A 251 27.12 14.32 5.51
C LYS A 251 25.82 13.54 5.29
N GLY A 252 24.75 14.21 4.90
CA GLY A 252 23.51 13.56 4.50
C GLY A 252 23.36 13.56 2.97
N ARG A 253 22.87 12.45 2.43
CA ARG A 253 22.58 12.28 1.01
C ARG A 253 21.20 11.66 0.81
N VAL A 254 20.47 12.19 -0.16
CA VAL A 254 19.26 11.59 -0.68
C VAL A 254 19.58 10.94 -2.02
N HIS A 255 19.20 9.68 -2.18
CA HIS A 255 19.29 8.96 -3.45
C HIS A 255 17.89 8.58 -3.93
N LEU A 256 17.46 9.11 -5.08
CA LEU A 256 16.14 8.80 -5.63
C LEU A 256 16.23 7.73 -6.73
N LEU A 257 15.27 6.81 -6.76
CA LEU A 257 15.28 5.74 -7.77
C LEU A 257 14.97 6.22 -9.19
N SER A 258 14.44 7.45 -9.33
CA SER A 258 14.11 8.09 -10.60
C SER A 258 14.39 9.60 -10.52
N GLU A 259 14.24 10.29 -11.66
CA GLU A 259 14.58 11.70 -11.79
C GLU A 259 13.82 12.57 -10.75
N PRO A 260 14.55 13.33 -9.91
CA PRO A 260 13.95 14.25 -8.95
C PRO A 260 13.21 15.41 -9.63
N PRO A 261 12.12 15.91 -9.03
CA PRO A 261 11.57 17.20 -9.42
C PRO A 261 12.52 18.34 -9.02
N LYS A 262 12.45 19.48 -9.73
CA LYS A 262 13.35 20.64 -9.52
C LYS A 262 13.39 21.12 -8.07
N GLU A 263 12.24 21.10 -7.40
CA GLU A 263 12.08 21.53 -6.01
C GLU A 263 12.92 20.68 -5.03
N ALA A 264 13.18 19.40 -5.37
CA ALA A 264 14.02 18.54 -4.53
C ALA A 264 15.48 19.02 -4.53
N PHE A 265 16.01 19.47 -5.68
CA PHE A 265 17.36 20.02 -5.78
C PHE A 265 17.51 21.29 -4.93
N GLU A 266 16.56 22.21 -5.06
CA GLU A 266 16.55 23.47 -4.33
C GLU A 266 16.47 23.22 -2.82
N ALA A 267 15.61 22.29 -2.40
CA ALA A 267 15.46 21.91 -1.01
C ALA A 267 16.74 21.29 -0.44
N CYS A 268 17.33 20.27 -1.10
CA CYS A 268 18.57 19.64 -0.65
C CYS A 268 19.72 20.65 -0.55
N ARG A 269 19.89 21.50 -1.56
CA ARG A 269 20.91 22.57 -1.57
C ARG A 269 20.72 23.53 -0.40
N GLY A 270 19.49 23.95 -0.13
CA GLY A 270 19.17 24.92 0.93
C GLY A 270 19.56 24.46 2.33
N ILE A 271 19.64 23.14 2.56
CA ILE A 271 19.98 22.55 3.86
C ILE A 271 21.30 21.78 3.86
N GLY A 272 22.06 21.82 2.75
CA GLY A 272 23.37 21.18 2.64
C GLY A 272 23.34 19.66 2.49
N LEU A 273 22.26 19.07 1.98
CA LEU A 273 22.22 17.65 1.60
C LEU A 273 22.69 17.45 0.16
N GLU A 274 23.36 16.32 -0.09
CA GLU A 274 23.63 15.84 -1.45
C GLU A 274 22.38 15.17 -2.05
N LEU A 275 22.10 15.40 -3.33
CA LEU A 275 21.01 14.76 -4.06
C LEU A 275 21.56 14.02 -5.28
N THR A 276 21.21 12.74 -5.41
CA THR A 276 21.56 11.89 -6.55
C THR A 276 20.38 11.01 -6.94
N TRP A 277 20.40 10.38 -8.11
CA TRP A 277 19.33 9.49 -8.53
C TRP A 277 19.77 8.45 -9.57
N GLY A 278 18.94 7.43 -9.79
CA GLY A 278 19.12 6.38 -10.79
C GLY A 278 19.89 5.16 -10.29
N VAL A 279 20.47 4.38 -11.22
CA VAL A 279 21.32 3.24 -10.86
C VAL A 279 22.75 3.72 -10.62
N PRO A 280 23.39 3.41 -9.48
CA PRO A 280 24.70 3.96 -9.10
C PRO A 280 25.83 3.73 -10.13
N ASP A 281 25.74 2.68 -10.95
CA ASP A 281 26.78 2.30 -11.92
C ASP A 281 26.72 3.08 -13.24
N ALA A 282 25.70 3.91 -13.46
CA ALA A 282 25.50 4.64 -14.71
C ALA A 282 26.21 6.00 -14.77
N PHE A 283 26.86 6.46 -13.69
CA PHE A 283 27.52 7.76 -13.66
C PHE A 283 29.04 7.63 -13.48
N PRO A 284 29.85 7.80 -14.55
CA PRO A 284 31.20 8.28 -14.34
C PRO A 284 31.08 9.65 -13.66
N ALA A 285 31.91 9.91 -12.64
CA ALA A 285 31.91 11.12 -11.82
C ALA A 285 31.62 12.40 -12.64
N MET A 286 30.35 12.79 -12.76
CA MET A 286 30.00 14.07 -13.34
C MET A 286 30.18 15.10 -12.24
N SER A 287 31.34 15.74 -12.27
CA SER A 287 31.52 17.06 -11.68
C SER A 287 30.34 17.94 -12.08
N GLN A 288 29.75 18.61 -11.10
CA GLN A 288 28.62 19.51 -11.25
C GLN A 288 28.91 20.64 -12.25
N GLU A 289 28.64 20.42 -13.54
CA GLU A 289 28.45 21.50 -14.49
C GLU A 289 26.95 21.62 -14.76
N ILE A 290 26.34 22.62 -14.12
CA ILE A 290 24.95 22.99 -14.40
C ILE A 290 24.94 23.73 -15.74
N PRO A 291 24.01 23.42 -16.67
CA PRO A 291 23.79 24.26 -17.84
C PRO A 291 23.35 25.65 -17.38
N SER A 292 24.19 26.65 -17.68
CA SER A 292 23.88 28.06 -17.49
C SER A 292 22.64 28.43 -18.30
N SER A 293 21.55 28.76 -17.62
CA SER A 293 20.43 29.54 -18.17
C SER A 293 20.79 31.01 -18.22
#